data_AF-A0A840S3H6-F1
#
_entry.id   AF-A0A840S3H6-F1
#
_cell.length_a   1.000
_cell.length_b   1.000
_cell.length_c   1.000
_cell.angle_alpha   90.00
_cell.angle_beta   90.00
_cell.angle_gamma   90.00
#
_symmetry.space_group_name_H-M   'P 1'
#
loop_
_entity.id
_entity.type
_entity.pdbx_description
1 polymer ?
#
loop_
_entity_poly.entity_id
_entity_poly.type
_entity_poly.pdbx_seq_one_letter_code
_entity_poly.pdbx_strand_id
1 'polypeptide(L)'
;MKKRFRRPLLRAGLGVWLAAAAQMAWANTPELLIQGSLAKDGSLLMRYQPPAGVQELPFWPPTPHGAQAWRKKMASAADDCTELLPSALRLRAGCKAATLRVRPEVLNAYATYEPAQPQADGSGVLLHTGHYAVLLPGTALRWQWQAPAVLQRGAQHRGEVNLALGAAEVDAELQNSGYENQRRLGLAEYVFLGQRPAQDLGGAWLMMDAKVLADQAKRIRQDLLGSVQAYSKAYGQALPGSGALVVTLSELPGFHGDTTPGRMMRLRLPRDASTLSPEDLGLFVAHEAGHWWNSGLYRSDASRPWLHEGHAEWMALLQQAQTGQLAPQRWVERVEAYVNACLAARGDQVAAKLPTGRRGSEDYACGVSLMQLAQAVHASRLPGPETLLKRLASLHAGGAELTVARLQAWADGDHSGWLQRLLLDPEQGFASGLIAAMQAVGLAESLALEGSEPLNAGLRRSMATELTRQLMKADCAGASSFWSMNDGAQLDADMRCSTLRLGQRLTHLQGRSLVREPVEAWDAVHAACQRGDAIQAGYADGGKSQQPCLPIFPARSLRTVLKLRADAPKRWGFSEPVLGR
;
A
#
# COMPACT_ATOMS: atom_id res chain seq x y z
N MET A 1 66.42 14.60 -13.48
CA MET A 1 65.84 13.54 -14.36
C MET A 1 64.34 13.75 -14.48
N LYS A 2 63.85 14.24 -15.64
CA LYS A 2 62.42 14.48 -15.92
C LYS A 2 61.87 13.32 -16.76
N LYS A 3 60.95 12.51 -16.20
CA LYS A 3 60.24 11.46 -16.96
C LYS A 3 58.94 12.04 -17.55
N ARG A 4 58.91 12.20 -18.87
CA ARG A 4 57.71 12.52 -19.67
C ARG A 4 56.87 11.24 -19.83
N PHE A 5 55.65 11.22 -19.31
CA PHE A 5 54.64 10.21 -19.65
C PHE A 5 53.92 10.62 -20.94
N ARG A 6 54.02 9.80 -21.98
CA ARG A 6 53.21 9.90 -23.21
C ARG A 6 51.86 9.21 -22.95
N ARG A 7 50.74 9.91 -23.19
CA ARG A 7 49.38 9.33 -23.23
C ARG A 7 49.15 8.66 -24.60
N PRO A 8 48.48 7.50 -24.67
CA PRO A 8 48.07 6.93 -25.96
C PRO A 8 46.77 7.61 -26.44
N LEU A 9 46.86 8.29 -27.58
CA LEU A 9 45.75 8.67 -28.44
C LEU A 9 45.48 7.48 -29.37
N LEU A 10 44.47 6.64 -29.09
CA LEU A 10 43.86 5.69 -30.04
C LEU A 10 42.78 4.87 -29.31
N ARG A 11 41.55 5.38 -29.21
CA ARG A 11 40.35 4.58 -28.84
C ARG A 11 38.99 5.23 -29.18
N ALA A 12 38.95 6.18 -30.12
CA ALA A 12 37.71 6.87 -30.49
C ALA A 12 36.97 6.27 -31.71
N GLY A 13 37.56 5.29 -32.42
CA GLY A 13 37.00 4.76 -33.68
C GLY A 13 36.01 3.59 -33.55
N LEU A 14 36.13 2.73 -32.54
CA LEU A 14 35.27 1.53 -32.42
C LEU A 14 33.87 1.80 -31.86
N GLY A 15 33.68 2.88 -31.08
CA GLY A 15 32.39 3.16 -30.44
C GLY A 15 31.29 3.59 -31.42
N VAL A 16 31.65 4.26 -32.51
CA VAL A 16 30.69 4.79 -33.49
C VAL A 16 30.09 3.66 -34.35
N TRP A 17 30.88 2.65 -34.70
CA TRP A 17 30.41 1.52 -35.52
C TRP A 17 29.44 0.60 -34.75
N LEU A 18 29.67 0.38 -33.46
CA LEU A 18 28.76 -0.42 -32.63
C LEU A 18 27.41 0.27 -32.40
N ALA A 19 27.38 1.60 -32.27
CA ALA A 19 26.14 2.36 -32.12
C ALA A 19 25.29 2.35 -33.41
N ALA A 20 25.93 2.47 -34.59
CA ALA A 20 25.23 2.44 -35.88
C ALA A 20 24.67 1.03 -36.21
N ALA A 21 25.42 -0.03 -35.91
CA ALA A 21 24.95 -1.41 -36.11
C ALA A 21 23.77 -1.75 -35.19
N ALA A 22 23.80 -1.27 -33.94
CA ALA A 22 22.68 -1.42 -33.01
C ALA A 22 21.43 -0.67 -33.51
N GLN A 23 21.57 0.54 -34.06
CA GLN A 23 20.45 1.28 -34.64
C GLN A 23 19.84 0.60 -35.88
N MET A 24 20.66 -0.01 -36.74
CA MET A 24 20.16 -0.75 -37.91
C MET A 24 19.42 -2.04 -37.55
N ALA A 25 19.84 -2.75 -36.49
CA ALA A 25 19.14 -3.95 -36.03
C ALA A 25 17.72 -3.65 -35.51
N TRP A 26 17.50 -2.46 -34.94
CA TRP A 26 16.18 -2.04 -34.45
C TRP A 26 15.20 -1.70 -35.57
N ALA A 27 15.68 -1.20 -36.72
CA ALA A 27 14.82 -0.74 -37.81
C ALA A 27 13.98 -1.85 -38.46
N ASN A 28 14.40 -3.12 -38.33
CA ASN A 28 13.72 -4.28 -38.92
C ASN A 28 12.96 -5.13 -37.90
N THR A 29 13.00 -4.78 -36.62
CA THR A 29 12.30 -5.57 -35.59
C THR A 29 10.81 -5.22 -35.62
N PRO A 30 9.89 -6.20 -35.73
CA PRO A 30 8.46 -5.95 -35.56
C PRO A 30 8.21 -5.19 -34.26
N GLU A 31 7.44 -4.10 -34.32
CA GLU A 31 7.18 -3.26 -33.16
C GLU A 31 5.67 -3.09 -32.92
N LEU A 32 5.28 -3.21 -31.65
CA LEU A 32 3.98 -2.81 -31.14
C LEU A 32 4.10 -1.43 -30.49
N LEU A 33 3.39 -0.46 -31.05
CA LEU A 33 3.27 0.88 -30.49
C LEU A 33 1.95 1.01 -29.72
N ILE A 34 2.05 1.36 -28.43
CA ILE A 34 0.92 1.71 -27.56
C ILE A 34 1.00 3.20 -27.22
N GLN A 35 0.03 3.96 -27.69
CA GLN A 35 -0.07 5.41 -27.56
C GLN A 35 -1.20 5.78 -26.59
N GLY A 36 -0.91 6.58 -25.57
CA GLY A 36 -1.92 7.16 -24.68
C GLY A 36 -1.98 8.68 -24.83
N SER A 37 -3.18 9.24 -24.95
CA SER A 37 -3.40 10.69 -25.05
C SER A 37 -4.66 11.14 -24.31
N LEU A 38 -4.69 12.42 -23.94
CA LEU A 38 -5.84 13.04 -23.28
C LEU A 38 -6.76 13.69 -24.32
N ALA A 39 -8.01 13.23 -24.41
CA ALA A 39 -9.03 13.86 -25.25
C ALA A 39 -9.57 15.16 -24.61
N LYS A 40 -10.22 15.99 -25.44
CA LYS A 40 -10.79 17.28 -25.01
C LYS A 40 -11.86 17.16 -23.93
N ASP A 41 -12.57 16.04 -23.87
CA ASP A 41 -13.61 15.76 -22.87
C ASP A 41 -13.05 15.12 -21.58
N GLY A 42 -11.73 15.07 -21.43
CA GLY A 42 -11.06 14.45 -20.30
C GLY A 42 -11.01 12.92 -20.37
N SER A 43 -11.48 12.30 -21.46
CA SER A 43 -11.31 10.85 -21.67
C SER A 43 -9.87 10.50 -22.06
N LEU A 44 -9.45 9.28 -21.75
CA LEU A 44 -8.17 8.71 -22.16
C LEU A 44 -8.37 7.98 -23.49
N LEU A 45 -7.55 8.31 -24.49
CA LEU A 45 -7.48 7.59 -25.76
C LEU A 45 -6.24 6.70 -25.78
N MET A 46 -6.46 5.38 -25.93
CA MET A 46 -5.41 4.39 -26.04
C MET A 46 -5.39 3.81 -27.45
N ARG A 47 -4.35 4.08 -28.23
CA ARG A 47 -4.17 3.60 -29.60
C ARG A 47 -3.08 2.54 -29.65
N TYR A 48 -3.35 1.46 -30.38
CA TYR A 48 -2.50 0.29 -30.53
C TYR A 48 -2.19 0.10 -32.00
N GLN A 49 -0.92 0.16 -32.38
CA GLN A 49 -0.46 -0.10 -33.73
C GLN A 49 0.49 -1.29 -33.71
N PRO A 50 -0.01 -2.51 -34.02
CA PRO A 50 0.80 -3.70 -33.99
C PRO A 50 1.62 -3.90 -35.29
N PRO A 51 2.53 -4.87 -35.31
CA PRO A 51 3.20 -5.29 -36.54
C PRO A 51 2.21 -5.72 -37.63
N ALA A 52 2.64 -5.63 -38.90
CA ALA A 52 1.85 -6.09 -40.02
C ALA A 52 1.45 -7.57 -39.87
N GLY A 53 0.17 -7.88 -40.12
CA GLY A 53 -0.38 -9.23 -40.03
C GLY A 53 -0.95 -9.61 -38.65
N VAL A 54 -0.69 -8.82 -37.61
CA VAL A 54 -1.27 -9.04 -36.28
C VAL A 54 -2.65 -8.38 -36.20
N GLN A 55 -3.68 -9.18 -35.94
CA GLN A 55 -5.07 -8.69 -35.80
C GLN A 55 -5.62 -8.81 -34.39
N GLU A 56 -5.04 -9.63 -33.52
CA GLU A 56 -5.49 -9.81 -32.15
C GLU A 56 -4.39 -9.40 -31.16
N LEU A 57 -4.77 -8.63 -30.16
CA LEU A 57 -3.91 -7.99 -29.17
C LEU A 57 -4.35 -8.43 -27.78
N PRO A 58 -3.80 -9.55 -27.25
CA PRO A 58 -4.17 -10.03 -25.94
C PRO A 58 -3.66 -9.07 -24.86
N PHE A 59 -4.51 -8.75 -23.89
CA PHE A 59 -4.08 -7.97 -22.73
C PHE A 59 -3.18 -8.81 -21.83
N TRP A 60 -2.19 -8.17 -21.23
CA TRP A 60 -1.24 -8.80 -20.31
C TRP A 60 -1.30 -8.21 -18.90
N PRO A 61 -1.25 -9.04 -17.83
CA PRO A 61 -1.40 -10.49 -17.87
C PRO A 61 -2.82 -10.89 -18.32
N PRO A 62 -3.03 -12.14 -18.77
CA PRO A 62 -4.37 -12.67 -19.05
C PRO A 62 -5.25 -12.45 -17.82
N THR A 63 -6.38 -11.79 -18.03
CA THR A 63 -6.99 -11.01 -16.94
C THR A 63 -7.82 -11.89 -16.00
N PRO A 64 -7.55 -11.88 -14.68
CA PRO A 64 -8.50 -12.38 -13.68
C PRO A 64 -9.83 -11.60 -13.75
N HIS A 65 -10.93 -12.17 -13.26
CA HIS A 65 -12.29 -11.61 -13.33
C HIS A 65 -12.41 -10.09 -13.06
N GLY A 66 -11.59 -9.51 -12.17
CA GLY A 66 -11.61 -8.08 -11.85
C GLY A 66 -11.25 -7.15 -13.01
N ALA A 67 -10.37 -7.56 -13.92
CA ALA A 67 -9.94 -6.70 -15.02
C ALA A 67 -10.89 -6.71 -16.24
N GLN A 68 -11.90 -7.59 -16.25
CA GLN A 68 -13.03 -7.49 -17.19
C GLN A 68 -14.04 -6.42 -16.76
N ALA A 69 -14.20 -6.21 -15.44
CA ALA A 69 -15.22 -5.32 -14.90
C ALA A 69 -14.98 -3.86 -15.32
N TRP A 70 -13.73 -3.38 -15.28
CA TRP A 70 -13.44 -2.02 -15.69
C TRP A 70 -13.62 -1.81 -17.19
N ARG A 71 -13.22 -2.77 -18.04
CA ARG A 71 -13.37 -2.64 -19.50
C ARG A 71 -14.84 -2.51 -19.88
N LYS A 72 -15.71 -3.31 -19.28
CA LYS A 72 -17.16 -3.22 -19.47
C LYS A 72 -17.73 -1.87 -19.05
N LYS A 73 -17.18 -1.26 -18.01
CA LYS A 73 -17.71 -0.03 -17.41
C LYS A 73 -17.13 1.26 -18.01
N MET A 74 -15.84 1.25 -18.35
CA MET A 74 -15.08 2.45 -18.67
C MET A 74 -14.57 2.47 -20.12
N ALA A 75 -14.40 1.32 -20.77
CA ALA A 75 -13.77 1.25 -22.09
C ALA A 75 -14.79 1.03 -23.21
N SER A 76 -14.52 1.61 -24.37
CA SER A 76 -15.27 1.41 -25.60
C SER A 76 -14.34 1.54 -26.80
N ALA A 77 -14.71 0.96 -27.94
CA ALA A 77 -14.05 1.23 -29.21
C ALA A 77 -14.22 2.72 -29.56
N ALA A 78 -13.14 3.39 -29.94
CA ALA A 78 -13.16 4.79 -30.35
C ALA A 78 -13.35 4.97 -31.87
N ASP A 79 -13.24 3.88 -32.64
CA ASP A 79 -13.33 3.84 -34.09
C ASP A 79 -13.94 2.51 -34.57
N ASP A 80 -14.29 2.45 -35.85
CA ASP A 80 -14.82 1.23 -36.48
C ASP A 80 -13.76 0.14 -36.66
N CYS A 81 -12.48 0.46 -36.47
CA CYS A 81 -11.38 -0.49 -36.60
C CYS A 81 -11.22 -1.41 -35.39
N THR A 82 -11.86 -1.08 -34.27
CA THR A 82 -11.62 -1.72 -32.98
C THR A 82 -12.81 -2.57 -32.54
N GLU A 83 -12.54 -3.83 -32.25
CA GLU A 83 -13.43 -4.69 -31.47
C GLU A 83 -12.81 -4.93 -30.09
N LEU A 84 -13.50 -4.50 -29.03
CA LEU A 84 -13.07 -4.72 -27.64
C LEU A 84 -13.64 -6.06 -27.15
N LEU A 85 -12.76 -7.04 -26.95
CA LEU A 85 -13.08 -8.35 -26.39
C LEU A 85 -12.79 -8.37 -24.87
N PRO A 86 -13.32 -9.35 -24.11
CA PRO A 86 -13.06 -9.44 -22.67
C PRO A 86 -11.56 -9.48 -22.30
N SER A 87 -10.75 -10.20 -23.10
CA SER A 87 -9.33 -10.45 -22.85
C SER A 87 -8.38 -9.90 -23.92
N ALA A 88 -8.88 -9.22 -24.95
CA ALA A 88 -8.08 -8.75 -26.07
C ALA A 88 -8.70 -7.53 -26.78
N LEU A 89 -7.94 -6.93 -27.67
CA LEU A 89 -8.45 -6.10 -28.76
C LEU A 89 -8.33 -6.86 -30.07
N ARG A 90 -9.33 -6.72 -30.94
CA ARG A 90 -9.25 -7.22 -32.31
C ARG A 90 -9.36 -6.07 -33.29
N LEU A 91 -8.41 -6.02 -34.22
CA LEU A 91 -8.44 -5.11 -35.37
C LEU A 91 -9.33 -5.73 -36.44
N ARG A 92 -10.25 -4.94 -37.00
CA ARG A 92 -11.02 -5.37 -38.18
C ARG A 92 -10.13 -5.47 -39.42
N ALA A 93 -10.57 -6.25 -40.40
CA ALA A 93 -9.82 -6.46 -41.65
C ALA A 93 -9.48 -5.12 -42.35
N GLY A 94 -8.22 -4.97 -42.76
CA GLY A 94 -7.71 -3.76 -43.42
C GLY A 94 -7.29 -2.63 -42.47
N CYS A 95 -7.60 -2.72 -41.17
CA CYS A 95 -7.18 -1.73 -40.19
C CYS A 95 -5.71 -1.92 -39.78
N LYS A 96 -5.04 -0.79 -39.51
CA LYS A 96 -3.62 -0.75 -39.08
C LYS A 96 -3.46 -0.47 -37.58
N ALA A 97 -4.52 -0.06 -36.92
CA ALA A 97 -4.52 0.26 -35.50
C ALA A 97 -5.89 -0.02 -34.89
N ALA A 98 -5.90 -0.27 -33.58
CA ALA A 98 -7.07 -0.26 -32.74
C ALA A 98 -7.01 0.96 -31.80
N THR A 99 -8.13 1.61 -31.53
CA THR A 99 -8.25 2.74 -30.61
C THR A 99 -9.35 2.47 -29.60
N LEU A 100 -9.00 2.54 -28.32
CA LEU A 100 -9.92 2.54 -27.19
C LEU A 100 -10.14 3.96 -26.68
N ARG A 101 -11.39 4.24 -26.33
CA ARG A 101 -11.78 5.39 -25.51
C ARG A 101 -12.12 4.90 -24.12
N VAL A 102 -11.45 5.46 -23.12
CA VAL A 102 -11.61 5.12 -21.71
C VAL A 102 -12.16 6.33 -20.98
N ARG A 103 -13.35 6.19 -20.40
CA ARG A 103 -13.94 7.18 -19.50
C ARG A 103 -13.35 6.98 -18.10
N PRO A 104 -12.50 7.90 -17.60
CA PRO A 104 -11.87 7.74 -16.30
C PRO A 104 -12.93 7.80 -15.20
N GLU A 105 -12.81 6.90 -14.23
CA GLU A 105 -13.71 6.77 -13.10
C GLU A 105 -12.96 6.05 -11.98
N VAL A 106 -13.18 6.48 -10.73
CA VAL A 106 -12.68 5.75 -9.56
C VAL A 106 -13.57 4.53 -9.35
N LEU A 107 -13.00 3.33 -9.43
CA LEU A 107 -13.75 2.11 -9.20
C LEU A 107 -13.69 1.74 -7.73
N ASN A 108 -14.83 1.61 -7.06
CA ASN A 108 -14.91 1.06 -5.70
C ASN A 108 -14.55 -0.44 -5.61
N ALA A 109 -13.85 -0.99 -6.60
CA ALA A 109 -13.76 -2.41 -6.89
C ALA A 109 -12.40 -2.98 -6.46
N TYR A 110 -12.05 -2.91 -5.17
CA TYR A 110 -10.90 -3.59 -4.52
C TYR A 110 -9.55 -3.60 -5.26
N ALA A 111 -9.39 -2.75 -6.28
CA ALA A 111 -8.23 -2.76 -7.14
C ALA A 111 -7.19 -1.88 -6.47
N THR A 112 -6.04 -2.48 -6.13
CA THR A 112 -4.87 -1.71 -5.69
C THR A 112 -4.57 -0.58 -6.68
N TYR A 113 -4.62 -0.90 -7.98
CA TYR A 113 -4.37 0.05 -9.06
C TYR A 113 -5.62 0.28 -9.91
N GLU A 114 -6.04 1.53 -10.01
CA GLU A 114 -7.16 1.95 -10.86
C GLU A 114 -6.72 2.04 -12.33
N PRO A 115 -7.58 1.65 -13.30
CA PRO A 115 -7.27 1.78 -14.72
C PRO A 115 -7.07 3.23 -15.15
N ALA A 116 -7.96 4.14 -14.75
CA ALA A 116 -7.87 5.55 -15.06
C ALA A 116 -8.70 6.37 -14.07
N GLN A 117 -8.07 7.34 -13.43
CA GLN A 117 -8.70 8.27 -12.48
C GLN A 117 -8.70 9.69 -13.04
N PRO A 118 -9.85 10.37 -13.07
CA PRO A 118 -9.91 11.75 -13.47
C PRO A 118 -9.44 12.68 -12.35
N GLN A 119 -8.87 13.82 -12.72
CA GLN A 119 -8.95 15.02 -11.88
C GLN A 119 -10.39 15.54 -11.93
N ALA A 120 -10.96 15.97 -10.81
CA ALA A 120 -12.36 16.37 -10.67
C ALA A 120 -12.72 17.67 -11.42
N ASP A 121 -11.73 18.38 -11.95
CA ASP A 121 -11.86 19.53 -12.86
C ASP A 121 -11.68 19.16 -14.35
N GLY A 122 -11.41 17.88 -14.66
CA GLY A 122 -11.15 17.41 -16.02
C GLY A 122 -9.76 17.78 -16.57
N SER A 123 -8.88 18.35 -15.75
CA SER A 123 -7.57 18.84 -16.20
C SER A 123 -6.55 17.74 -16.51
N GLY A 124 -6.85 16.49 -16.16
CA GLY A 124 -5.97 15.37 -16.47
C GLY A 124 -6.48 14.03 -15.97
N VAL A 125 -5.74 12.99 -16.33
CA VAL A 125 -6.03 11.59 -16.01
C VAL A 125 -4.77 10.92 -15.49
N LEU A 126 -4.86 10.28 -14.34
CA LEU A 126 -3.85 9.35 -13.83
C LEU A 126 -4.27 7.94 -14.24
N LEU A 127 -3.41 7.20 -14.93
CA LEU A 127 -3.66 5.83 -15.33
C LEU A 127 -2.57 4.88 -14.84
N HIS A 128 -2.90 3.61 -14.66
CA HIS A 128 -1.93 2.55 -14.42
C HIS A 128 -1.74 1.71 -15.69
N THR A 129 -0.51 1.64 -16.20
CA THR A 129 -0.20 1.09 -17.53
C THR A 129 -0.52 -0.39 -17.68
N GLY A 130 -0.46 -1.16 -16.59
CA GLY A 130 -0.75 -2.61 -16.60
C GLY A 130 -2.15 -2.98 -17.06
N HIS A 131 -3.13 -2.08 -16.98
CA HIS A 131 -4.48 -2.34 -17.49
C HIS A 131 -4.57 -2.29 -19.02
N TYR A 132 -3.62 -1.60 -19.65
CA TYR A 132 -3.57 -1.33 -21.10
C TYR A 132 -2.48 -2.11 -21.81
N ALA A 133 -1.68 -2.87 -21.06
CA ALA A 133 -0.56 -3.63 -21.58
C ALA A 133 -1.01 -4.70 -22.57
N VAL A 134 -0.36 -4.71 -23.73
CA VAL A 134 -0.41 -5.79 -24.71
C VAL A 134 1.04 -6.18 -24.97
N LEU A 135 1.33 -7.47 -24.87
CA LEU A 135 2.65 -8.03 -25.16
C LEU A 135 2.50 -9.06 -26.28
N LEU A 136 3.43 -9.02 -27.24
CA LEU A 136 3.47 -9.95 -28.37
C LEU A 136 4.85 -10.62 -28.41
N PRO A 137 4.94 -11.96 -28.43
CA PRO A 137 6.21 -12.65 -28.56
C PRO A 137 7.00 -12.18 -29.81
N GLY A 138 8.32 -12.06 -29.69
CA GLY A 138 9.21 -11.66 -30.77
C GLY A 138 9.02 -10.22 -31.26
N THR A 139 8.28 -9.39 -30.53
CA THR A 139 7.91 -8.03 -30.92
C THR A 139 8.47 -7.01 -29.94
N ALA A 140 9.12 -5.96 -30.44
CA ALA A 140 9.54 -4.82 -29.63
C ALA A 140 8.32 -4.03 -29.13
N LEU A 141 8.42 -3.41 -27.96
CA LEU A 141 7.34 -2.63 -27.36
C LEU A 141 7.74 -1.16 -27.27
N ARG A 142 6.87 -0.27 -27.75
CA ARG A 142 7.01 1.17 -27.59
C ARG A 142 5.77 1.75 -26.94
N TRP A 143 5.94 2.34 -25.76
CA TRP A 143 4.96 3.23 -25.15
C TRP A 143 5.20 4.66 -25.61
N GLN A 144 4.13 5.36 -25.94
CA GLN A 144 4.16 6.78 -26.25
C GLN A 144 3.03 7.50 -25.53
N TRP A 145 3.37 8.54 -24.78
CA TRP A 145 2.42 9.33 -23.99
C TRP A 145 2.39 10.76 -24.53
N GLN A 146 1.21 11.28 -24.82
CA GLN A 146 1.04 12.60 -25.41
C GLN A 146 0.03 13.45 -24.65
N ALA A 147 0.51 14.52 -24.03
CA ALA A 147 -0.32 15.56 -23.41
C ALA A 147 0.49 16.86 -23.27
N PRO A 148 -0.17 18.02 -23.02
CA PRO A 148 0.55 19.25 -22.67
C PRO A 148 1.55 19.06 -21.51
N ALA A 149 1.18 18.25 -20.52
CA ALA A 149 2.05 17.80 -19.45
C ALA A 149 1.92 16.28 -19.24
N VAL A 150 3.05 15.59 -19.18
CA VAL A 150 3.12 14.16 -18.86
C VAL A 150 3.97 13.98 -17.61
N LEU A 151 3.45 13.29 -16.60
CA LEU A 151 4.27 12.77 -15.50
C LEU A 151 4.46 11.27 -15.69
N GLN A 152 5.70 10.84 -15.80
CA GLN A 152 6.08 9.44 -15.90
C GLN A 152 7.41 9.23 -15.18
N ARG A 153 7.55 8.12 -14.46
CA ARG A 153 8.80 7.72 -13.80
C ARG A 153 9.39 8.80 -12.86
N GLY A 154 8.51 9.58 -12.24
CA GLY A 154 8.86 10.65 -11.31
C GLY A 154 9.32 11.94 -11.99
N ALA A 155 9.28 12.02 -13.33
CA ALA A 155 9.70 13.19 -14.10
C ALA A 155 8.51 13.86 -14.80
N GLN A 156 8.60 15.19 -14.94
CA GLN A 156 7.70 15.95 -15.80
C GLN A 156 8.29 16.12 -17.18
N HIS A 157 7.44 15.91 -18.18
CA HIS A 157 7.73 16.13 -19.59
C HIS A 157 6.68 17.07 -20.21
N ARG A 158 7.08 17.82 -21.22
CA ARG A 158 6.18 18.64 -22.04
C ARG A 158 5.99 17.94 -23.38
N GLY A 159 4.74 17.70 -23.77
CA GLY A 159 4.42 17.05 -25.05
C GLY A 159 4.55 15.53 -24.99
N GLU A 160 5.41 14.99 -25.85
CA GLU A 160 5.53 13.54 -26.07
C GLU A 160 6.62 12.89 -25.21
N VAL A 161 6.33 11.73 -24.64
CA VAL A 161 7.29 10.86 -23.95
C VAL A 161 7.27 9.48 -24.55
N ASN A 162 8.44 8.92 -24.83
CA ASN A 162 8.57 7.58 -25.39
C ASN A 162 9.35 6.67 -24.44
N LEU A 163 8.89 5.43 -24.31
CA LEU A 163 9.63 4.33 -23.68
C LEU A 163 9.64 3.17 -24.67
N ALA A 164 10.82 2.82 -25.18
CA ALA A 164 11.00 1.74 -26.14
C ALA A 164 11.81 0.58 -25.52
N LEU A 165 11.43 -0.65 -25.87
CA LEU A 165 11.95 -1.90 -25.32
C LEU A 165 12.16 -2.88 -26.47
N GLY A 166 13.29 -3.59 -26.45
CA GLY A 166 13.59 -4.56 -27.51
C GLY A 166 12.75 -5.83 -27.40
N ALA A 167 12.58 -6.56 -28.52
CA ALA A 167 11.82 -7.82 -28.55
C ALA A 167 12.32 -8.85 -27.51
N ALA A 168 13.64 -8.99 -27.36
CA ALA A 168 14.22 -9.92 -26.39
C ALA A 168 13.87 -9.56 -24.93
N GLU A 169 13.69 -8.28 -24.60
CA GLU A 169 13.28 -7.86 -23.27
C GLU A 169 11.80 -8.19 -23.02
N VAL A 170 10.96 -8.02 -24.04
CA VAL A 170 9.54 -8.40 -24.01
C VAL A 170 9.39 -9.91 -23.85
N ASP A 171 10.15 -10.70 -24.61
CA ASP A 171 10.13 -12.18 -24.53
C ASP A 171 10.58 -12.68 -23.15
N ALA A 172 11.59 -12.04 -22.54
CA ALA A 172 12.04 -12.39 -21.20
C ALA A 172 10.95 -12.19 -20.13
N GLU A 173 10.11 -11.16 -20.25
CA GLU A 173 8.96 -10.98 -19.35
C GLU A 173 7.89 -12.05 -19.56
N LEU A 174 7.56 -12.35 -20.82
CA LEU A 174 6.54 -13.35 -21.13
C LEU A 174 6.87 -14.71 -20.51
N GLN A 175 8.15 -14.97 -20.25
CA GLN A 175 8.65 -16.14 -19.54
C GLN A 175 8.73 -15.98 -18.01
N ASN A 176 8.80 -14.74 -17.51
CA ASN A 176 8.98 -14.45 -16.10
C ASN A 176 8.22 -13.17 -15.69
N SER A 177 7.02 -13.37 -15.15
CA SER A 177 6.11 -12.30 -14.70
C SER A 177 6.52 -11.63 -13.38
N GLY A 178 7.81 -11.61 -13.06
CA GLY A 178 8.34 -10.98 -11.86
C GLY A 178 8.15 -9.47 -11.88
N TYR A 179 7.82 -8.88 -10.73
CA TYR A 179 7.51 -7.45 -10.58
C TYR A 179 8.59 -6.51 -11.15
N GLU A 180 9.87 -6.87 -11.01
CA GLU A 180 11.01 -6.11 -11.53
C GLU A 180 11.06 -6.07 -13.06
N ASN A 181 10.68 -7.17 -13.71
CA ASN A 181 10.61 -7.23 -15.16
C ASN A 181 9.41 -6.39 -15.65
N GLN A 182 8.25 -6.50 -14.97
CA GLN A 182 7.07 -5.68 -15.25
C GLN A 182 7.38 -4.18 -15.16
N ARG A 183 8.16 -3.78 -14.15
CA ARG A 183 8.67 -2.41 -14.01
C ARG A 183 9.51 -1.99 -15.21
N ARG A 184 10.50 -2.79 -15.61
CA ARG A 184 11.37 -2.46 -16.75
C ARG A 184 10.55 -2.20 -18.01
N LEU A 185 9.55 -3.05 -18.25
CA LEU A 185 8.65 -2.93 -19.39
C LEU A 185 7.62 -1.80 -19.30
N GLY A 186 7.57 -1.08 -18.17
CA GLY A 186 6.59 -0.02 -17.94
C GLY A 186 5.16 -0.53 -17.74
N LEU A 187 4.98 -1.77 -17.28
CA LEU A 187 3.67 -2.42 -17.07
C LEU A 187 3.11 -2.20 -15.66
N ALA A 188 3.97 -1.80 -14.71
CA ALA A 188 3.61 -1.57 -13.32
C ALA A 188 3.87 -0.10 -12.91
N GLU A 189 3.44 0.84 -13.76
CA GLU A 189 3.72 2.26 -13.59
C GLU A 189 2.46 3.11 -13.67
N TYR A 190 2.47 4.21 -12.89
CA TYR A 190 1.52 5.29 -13.09
C TYR A 190 2.02 6.25 -14.17
N VAL A 191 1.09 6.73 -14.99
CA VAL A 191 1.32 7.83 -15.92
C VAL A 191 0.21 8.84 -15.72
N PHE A 192 0.57 10.13 -15.60
CA PHE A 192 -0.40 11.21 -15.59
C PHE A 192 -0.32 12.00 -16.89
N LEU A 193 -1.47 12.17 -17.54
CA LEU A 193 -1.66 13.00 -18.72
C LEU A 193 -2.49 14.22 -18.33
N GLY A 194 -1.92 15.41 -18.42
CA GLY A 194 -2.56 16.64 -17.98
C GLY A 194 -2.49 17.78 -18.98
N GLN A 195 -3.42 18.71 -18.84
CA GLN A 195 -3.49 19.95 -19.63
C GLN A 195 -2.56 21.04 -19.10
N ARG A 196 -2.13 20.92 -17.85
CA ARG A 196 -1.32 21.90 -17.12
C ARG A 196 -0.10 21.22 -16.50
N PRO A 197 1.05 21.92 -16.40
CA PRO A 197 2.22 21.36 -15.75
C PRO A 197 1.95 21.16 -14.25
N ALA A 198 2.55 20.11 -13.69
CA ALA A 198 2.73 19.92 -12.27
C ALA A 198 3.66 21.00 -11.69
N GLN A 199 3.48 21.24 -10.40
CA GLN A 199 4.33 22.13 -9.62
C GLN A 199 5.67 21.44 -9.32
N ASP A 200 6.78 22.11 -9.62
CA ASP A 200 8.10 21.68 -9.13
C ASP A 200 8.25 22.06 -7.65
N LEU A 201 8.62 21.09 -6.82
CA LEU A 201 8.90 21.30 -5.40
C LEU A 201 10.40 21.23 -5.07
N GLY A 202 11.29 21.00 -6.04
CA GLY A 202 12.72 20.85 -5.78
C GLY A 202 13.07 19.45 -5.25
N GLY A 203 12.77 18.43 -6.04
CA GLY A 203 12.99 17.02 -5.71
C GLY A 203 11.76 16.13 -5.94
N ALA A 204 10.58 16.75 -6.08
CA ALA A 204 9.36 16.08 -6.50
C ALA A 204 8.48 17.00 -7.35
N TRP A 205 7.71 16.41 -8.26
CA TRP A 205 6.62 17.06 -8.99
C TRP A 205 5.30 16.84 -8.27
N LEU A 206 4.45 17.87 -8.20
CA LEU A 206 3.15 17.79 -7.55
C LEU A 206 2.03 18.23 -8.50
N MET A 207 1.14 17.29 -8.83
CA MET A 207 -0.14 17.58 -9.46
C MET A 207 -1.24 17.39 -8.41
N MET A 208 -2.10 18.40 -8.27
CA MET A 208 -3.25 18.35 -7.37
C MET A 208 -4.52 18.72 -8.10
N ASP A 209 -5.58 18.03 -7.75
CA ASP A 209 -6.93 18.38 -8.14
C ASP A 209 -7.25 19.81 -7.66
N ALA A 210 -7.75 20.65 -8.58
CA ALA A 210 -8.04 22.05 -8.28
C ALA A 210 -9.09 22.24 -7.17
N LYS A 211 -9.85 21.18 -6.83
CA LYS A 211 -10.84 21.19 -5.76
C LYS A 211 -10.27 20.78 -4.39
N VAL A 212 -9.00 20.39 -4.28
CA VAL A 212 -8.35 20.16 -2.98
C VAL A 212 -8.34 21.48 -2.21
N LEU A 213 -8.76 21.44 -0.94
CA LEU A 213 -8.81 22.65 -0.09
C LEU A 213 -7.41 23.24 0.09
N ALA A 214 -7.31 24.57 0.14
CA ALA A 214 -6.03 25.27 0.19
C ALA A 214 -5.14 24.84 1.37
N ASP A 215 -5.72 24.62 2.56
CA ASP A 215 -4.99 24.16 3.74
C ASP A 215 -4.48 22.71 3.59
N GLN A 216 -5.27 21.84 2.95
CA GLN A 216 -4.85 20.47 2.64
C GLN A 216 -3.72 20.47 1.62
N ALA A 217 -3.85 21.25 0.54
CA ALA A 217 -2.83 21.40 -0.48
C ALA A 217 -1.51 21.94 0.11
N LYS A 218 -1.59 22.93 1.00
CA LYS A 218 -0.45 23.46 1.75
C LYS A 218 0.19 22.38 2.61
N ARG A 219 -0.61 21.62 3.37
CA ARG A 219 -0.14 20.56 4.26
C ARG A 219 0.55 19.44 3.48
N ILE A 220 -0.07 18.92 2.43
CA ILE A 220 0.50 17.89 1.53
C ILE A 220 1.86 18.34 0.99
N ARG A 221 1.97 19.58 0.53
CA ARG A 221 3.24 20.13 0.03
C ARG A 221 4.31 20.14 1.13
N GLN A 222 3.97 20.61 2.31
CA GLN A 222 4.90 20.71 3.44
C GLN A 222 5.37 19.32 3.91
N ASP A 223 4.44 18.38 4.07
CA ASP A 223 4.77 17.03 4.52
C ASP A 223 5.59 16.28 3.48
N LEU A 224 5.23 16.38 2.20
CA LEU A 224 5.99 15.74 1.11
C LEU A 224 7.44 16.21 1.09
N LEU A 225 7.65 17.52 1.14
CA LEU A 225 8.99 18.11 1.17
C LEU A 225 9.77 17.71 2.43
N GLY A 226 9.12 17.78 3.59
CA GLY A 226 9.70 17.36 4.86
C GLY A 226 10.11 15.89 4.85
N SER A 227 9.28 15.01 4.31
CA SER A 227 9.54 13.57 4.18
C SER A 227 10.70 13.29 3.23
N VAL A 228 10.69 13.87 2.03
CA VAL A 228 11.79 13.69 1.06
C VAL A 228 13.12 14.13 1.65
N GLN A 229 13.15 15.28 2.33
CA GLN A 229 14.36 15.79 2.97
C GLN A 229 14.82 14.89 4.13
N ALA A 230 13.89 14.51 5.03
CA ALA A 230 14.19 13.70 6.20
C ALA A 230 14.71 12.31 5.79
N TYR A 231 14.06 11.66 4.82
CA TYR A 231 14.45 10.34 4.34
C TYR A 231 15.74 10.39 3.54
N SER A 232 15.94 11.38 2.65
CA SER A 232 17.21 11.55 1.95
C SER A 232 18.39 11.68 2.93
N LYS A 233 18.21 12.47 3.99
CA LYS A 233 19.22 12.66 5.04
C LYS A 233 19.47 11.37 5.84
N ALA A 234 18.40 10.67 6.23
CA ALA A 234 18.49 9.47 7.04
C ALA A 234 19.19 8.31 6.29
N TYR A 235 18.86 8.12 5.02
CA TYR A 235 19.41 7.07 4.17
C TYR A 235 20.74 7.44 3.54
N GLY A 236 21.18 8.70 3.65
CA GLY A 236 22.39 9.20 3.00
C GLY A 236 22.31 9.18 1.47
N GLN A 237 21.10 9.01 0.92
CA GLN A 237 20.85 8.89 -0.52
C GLN A 237 19.57 9.65 -0.86
N ALA A 238 19.71 10.66 -1.71
CA ALA A 238 18.57 11.32 -2.34
C ALA A 238 17.87 10.37 -3.31
N LEU A 239 16.60 10.64 -3.60
CA LEU A 239 15.90 9.95 -4.67
C LEU A 239 16.68 10.10 -5.99
N PRO A 240 16.90 9.02 -6.76
CA PRO A 240 17.52 9.12 -8.07
C PRO A 240 16.57 9.83 -9.01
N GLY A 241 16.88 11.09 -9.31
CA GLY A 241 15.96 11.99 -10.03
C GLY A 241 14.85 12.52 -9.13
N SER A 242 13.75 12.96 -9.74
CA SER A 242 12.59 13.46 -9.01
C SER A 242 11.59 12.35 -8.72
N GLY A 243 10.83 12.50 -7.63
CA GLY A 243 9.55 11.82 -7.44
C GLY A 243 8.40 12.59 -8.11
N ALA A 244 7.23 12.00 -8.21
CA ALA A 244 6.02 12.72 -8.62
C ALA A 244 4.80 12.25 -7.83
N LEU A 245 3.99 13.21 -7.38
CA LEU A 245 2.76 13.00 -6.65
C LEU A 245 1.57 13.51 -7.48
N VAL A 246 0.55 12.68 -7.66
CA VAL A 246 -0.76 13.09 -8.16
C VAL A 246 -1.81 12.91 -7.07
N VAL A 247 -2.48 14.00 -6.71
CA VAL A 247 -3.59 14.01 -5.74
C VAL A 247 -4.92 14.09 -6.48
N THR A 248 -5.84 13.16 -6.19
CA THR A 248 -7.21 13.11 -6.70
C THR A 248 -8.22 13.19 -5.57
N LEU A 249 -9.45 13.61 -5.88
CA LEU A 249 -10.60 13.51 -4.97
C LEU A 249 -11.53 12.37 -5.40
N SER A 250 -12.20 11.74 -4.44
CA SER A 250 -13.25 10.74 -4.72
C SER A 250 -14.39 10.78 -3.72
N GLU A 251 -15.56 10.25 -4.09
CA GLU A 251 -16.69 10.08 -3.16
C GLU A 251 -16.50 8.92 -2.18
N LEU A 252 -15.47 8.09 -2.37
CA LEU A 252 -15.23 6.97 -1.46
C LEU A 252 -14.63 7.50 -0.15
N PRO A 253 -15.00 6.88 0.99
CA PRO A 253 -14.48 7.27 2.28
C PRO A 253 -12.99 6.89 2.41
N GLY A 254 -12.29 7.66 3.23
CA GLY A 254 -10.92 7.37 3.64
C GLY A 254 -9.85 7.70 2.60
N PHE A 255 -8.61 7.60 3.03
CA PHE A 255 -7.44 7.78 2.16
C PHE A 255 -7.16 6.51 1.38
N HIS A 256 -6.65 6.67 0.16
CA HIS A 256 -5.97 5.59 -0.52
C HIS A 256 -4.72 6.12 -1.18
N GLY A 257 -3.57 5.51 -0.88
CA GLY A 257 -2.31 5.84 -1.50
C GLY A 257 -1.72 4.62 -2.17
N ASP A 258 -0.98 4.86 -3.25
CA ASP A 258 -0.12 3.83 -3.80
C ASP A 258 1.11 4.50 -4.40
N THR A 259 2.23 3.84 -4.24
CA THR A 259 3.50 4.23 -4.85
C THR A 259 3.96 3.16 -5.82
N THR A 260 4.28 3.58 -7.04
CA THR A 260 4.84 2.68 -8.05
C THR A 260 6.36 2.75 -8.04
N PRO A 261 7.06 1.71 -8.51
CA PRO A 261 8.52 1.70 -8.59
C PRO A 261 9.09 2.78 -9.50
N GLY A 262 8.27 3.32 -10.40
CA GLY A 262 8.59 4.50 -11.20
C GLY A 262 8.65 5.79 -10.38
N ARG A 263 8.64 5.79 -9.05
CA ARG A 263 8.65 7.01 -8.22
C ARG A 263 7.43 7.92 -8.49
N MET A 264 6.35 7.32 -8.97
CA MET A 264 5.05 7.98 -9.08
C MET A 264 4.20 7.53 -7.91
N MET A 265 3.67 8.51 -7.19
CA MET A 265 2.80 8.35 -6.04
C MET A 265 1.42 8.89 -6.37
N ARG A 266 0.40 8.16 -5.96
CA ARG A 266 -0.99 8.59 -6.00
C ARG A 266 -1.46 8.82 -4.58
N LEU A 267 -2.15 9.93 -4.34
CA LEU A 267 -2.99 10.09 -3.16
C LEU A 267 -4.42 10.37 -3.59
N ARG A 268 -5.36 9.58 -3.08
CA ARG A 268 -6.78 9.81 -3.27
C ARG A 268 -7.38 10.21 -1.94
N LEU A 269 -7.96 11.41 -1.90
CA LEU A 269 -8.61 11.95 -0.72
C LEU A 269 -10.13 11.82 -0.86
N PRO A 270 -10.87 11.64 0.25
CA PRO A 270 -12.31 11.81 0.22
C PRO A 270 -12.65 13.26 -0.14
N ARG A 271 -13.70 13.47 -0.92
CA ARG A 271 -14.18 14.82 -1.24
C ARG A 271 -14.63 15.55 0.02
N ASP A 272 -15.27 14.84 0.94
CA ASP A 272 -15.58 15.35 2.26
C ASP A 272 -14.33 15.28 3.15
N ALA A 273 -13.71 16.44 3.34
CA ALA A 273 -12.54 16.61 4.18
C ALA A 273 -12.84 16.70 5.67
N SER A 274 -14.12 16.80 6.08
CA SER A 274 -14.50 17.04 7.48
C SER A 274 -14.04 15.95 8.44
N THR A 275 -13.82 14.74 7.92
CA THR A 275 -13.33 13.59 8.69
C THR A 275 -11.80 13.50 8.74
N LEU A 276 -11.07 14.39 8.08
CA LEU A 276 -9.62 14.29 7.94
C LEU A 276 -8.91 15.15 8.96
N SER A 277 -8.27 14.51 9.95
CA SER A 277 -7.36 15.25 10.82
C SER A 277 -6.10 15.66 10.03
N PRO A 278 -5.54 16.87 10.27
CA PRO A 278 -4.28 17.26 9.65
C PRO A 278 -3.12 16.30 9.99
N GLU A 279 -3.16 15.68 11.17
CA GLU A 279 -2.16 14.71 11.63
C GLU A 279 -2.18 13.42 10.79
N ASP A 280 -3.38 12.91 10.48
CA ASP A 280 -3.54 11.70 9.68
C ASP A 280 -3.17 11.95 8.22
N LEU A 281 -3.50 13.13 7.68
CA LEU A 281 -3.06 13.52 6.33
C LEU A 281 -1.53 13.56 6.24
N GLY A 282 -0.85 14.15 7.22
CA GLY A 282 0.60 14.22 7.22
C GLY A 282 1.27 12.86 7.41
N LEU A 283 0.70 11.99 8.24
CA LEU A 283 1.17 10.61 8.41
C LEU A 283 1.05 9.86 7.09
N PHE A 284 -0.10 9.98 6.42
CA PHE A 284 -0.38 9.34 5.15
C PHE A 284 0.54 9.81 4.02
N VAL A 285 0.80 11.12 3.91
CA VAL A 285 1.77 11.64 2.93
C VAL A 285 3.18 11.12 3.21
N ALA A 286 3.60 11.10 4.47
CA ALA A 286 4.91 10.61 4.87
C ALA A 286 5.07 9.11 4.63
N HIS A 287 4.02 8.32 4.91
CA HIS A 287 3.94 6.89 4.64
C HIS A 287 4.23 6.60 3.16
N GLU A 288 3.47 7.23 2.26
CA GLU A 288 3.58 6.99 0.83
C GLU A 288 4.93 7.48 0.28
N ALA A 289 5.44 8.61 0.78
CA ALA A 289 6.79 9.05 0.47
C ALA A 289 7.86 8.04 0.94
N GLY A 290 7.62 7.35 2.05
CA GLY A 290 8.49 6.28 2.57
C GLY A 290 8.65 5.12 1.58
N HIS A 291 7.63 4.84 0.78
CA HIS A 291 7.70 3.81 -0.26
C HIS A 291 8.68 4.11 -1.39
N TRP A 292 8.99 5.39 -1.66
CA TRP A 292 10.07 5.73 -2.58
C TRP A 292 11.43 5.23 -2.10
N TRP A 293 11.63 5.09 -0.79
CA TRP A 293 12.82 4.47 -0.22
C TRP A 293 12.68 2.96 -0.10
N ASN A 294 11.66 2.45 0.59
CA ASN A 294 11.66 1.04 0.99
C ASN A 294 11.25 0.03 -0.11
N SER A 295 10.68 0.51 -1.21
CA SER A 295 10.39 -0.29 -2.41
C SER A 295 10.87 0.32 -3.72
N GLY A 296 11.12 1.63 -3.75
CA GLY A 296 11.72 2.30 -4.91
C GLY A 296 13.24 2.11 -4.96
N LEU A 297 13.93 2.73 -4.01
CA LEU A 297 15.39 2.72 -3.90
C LEU A 297 15.94 1.39 -3.39
N TYR A 298 15.35 0.92 -2.31
CA TYR A 298 15.63 -0.36 -1.69
C TYR A 298 14.46 -1.30 -1.99
N ARG A 299 14.66 -2.57 -1.67
CA ARG A 299 13.63 -3.59 -1.80
C ARG A 299 13.21 -4.07 -0.43
N SER A 300 11.97 -4.49 -0.35
CA SER A 300 11.43 -5.29 0.74
C SER A 300 10.77 -6.53 0.13
N ASP A 301 10.74 -7.61 0.89
CA ASP A 301 10.15 -8.86 0.45
C ASP A 301 8.65 -8.68 0.13
N ALA A 302 8.35 -8.68 -1.17
CA ALA A 302 6.99 -8.45 -1.69
C ALA A 302 5.98 -9.52 -1.25
N SER A 303 6.44 -10.71 -0.83
CA SER A 303 5.57 -11.77 -0.30
C SER A 303 5.12 -11.49 1.13
N ARG A 304 5.72 -10.52 1.81
CA ARG A 304 5.45 -10.15 3.20
C ARG A 304 5.11 -8.66 3.30
N PRO A 305 3.88 -8.25 2.92
CA PRO A 305 3.49 -6.84 2.88
C PRO A 305 3.69 -6.11 4.21
N TRP A 306 3.57 -6.78 5.36
CA TRP A 306 3.87 -6.16 6.66
C TRP A 306 5.30 -5.61 6.79
N LEU A 307 6.30 -6.18 6.10
CA LEU A 307 7.65 -5.60 6.08
C LEU A 307 7.66 -4.28 5.31
N HIS A 308 6.94 -4.24 4.19
CA HIS A 308 6.85 -3.09 3.31
C HIS A 308 6.00 -1.95 3.91
N GLU A 309 4.75 -2.25 4.21
CA GLU A 309 3.76 -1.32 4.77
C GLU A 309 4.17 -0.89 6.17
N GLY A 310 4.60 -1.84 7.01
CA GLY A 310 5.06 -1.57 8.38
C GLY A 310 6.29 -0.69 8.46
N HIS A 311 7.25 -0.89 7.56
CA HIS A 311 8.44 -0.07 7.51
C HIS A 311 8.10 1.36 7.09
N ALA A 312 7.27 1.56 6.06
CA ALA A 312 6.84 2.88 5.62
C ALA A 312 6.04 3.61 6.71
N GLU A 313 5.11 2.92 7.36
CA GLU A 313 4.32 3.47 8.45
C GLU A 313 5.19 3.85 9.66
N TRP A 314 6.17 2.99 10.03
CA TRP A 314 7.09 3.31 11.11
C TRP A 314 8.02 4.47 10.77
N MET A 315 8.51 4.57 9.53
CA MET A 315 9.25 5.75 9.04
C MET A 315 8.41 7.03 9.17
N ALA A 316 7.13 6.98 8.80
CA ALA A 316 6.24 8.12 8.89
C ALA A 316 6.00 8.55 10.34
N LEU A 317 5.75 7.60 11.25
CA LEU A 317 5.61 7.87 12.68
C LEU A 317 6.89 8.47 13.28
N LEU A 318 8.07 7.93 12.96
CA LEU A 318 9.34 8.47 13.44
C LEU A 318 9.56 9.91 12.95
N GLN A 319 9.23 10.20 11.68
CA GLN A 319 9.31 11.56 11.15
C GLN A 319 8.37 12.51 11.90
N GLN A 320 7.11 12.12 12.12
CA GLN A 320 6.15 12.96 12.83
C GLN A 320 6.62 13.30 14.24
N ALA A 321 7.19 12.34 14.95
CA ALA A 321 7.75 12.58 16.27
C ALA A 321 8.98 13.51 16.22
N GLN A 322 9.89 13.31 15.26
CA GLN A 322 11.09 14.15 15.11
C GLN A 322 10.78 15.60 14.72
N THR A 323 9.68 15.81 14.00
CA THR A 323 9.26 17.13 13.50
C THR A 323 8.24 17.81 14.42
N GLY A 324 7.81 17.16 15.50
CA GLY A 324 6.79 17.68 16.42
C GLY A 324 5.41 17.81 15.77
N GLN A 325 5.13 17.10 14.68
CA GLN A 325 3.82 17.12 14.02
C GLN A 325 2.73 16.43 14.84
N LEU A 326 3.13 15.54 15.75
CA LEU A 326 2.23 14.84 16.65
C LEU A 326 2.74 15.04 18.09
N ALA A 327 1.83 15.41 19.00
CA ALA A 327 2.18 15.55 20.40
C ALA A 327 2.75 14.22 20.94
N PRO A 328 3.76 14.24 21.82
CA PRO A 328 4.41 13.03 22.34
C PRO A 328 3.45 11.97 22.86
N GLN A 329 2.47 12.38 23.67
CA GLN A 329 1.45 11.48 24.21
C GLN A 329 0.59 10.86 23.10
N ARG A 330 0.15 11.65 22.12
CA ARG A 330 -0.63 11.16 20.97
C ARG A 330 0.16 10.18 20.12
N TRP A 331 1.46 10.43 19.97
CA TRP A 331 2.35 9.52 19.26
C TRP A 331 2.46 8.17 19.98
N VAL A 332 2.62 8.18 21.31
CA VAL A 332 2.62 6.95 22.12
C VAL A 332 1.27 6.22 22.02
N GLU A 333 0.15 6.94 22.16
CA GLU A 333 -1.20 6.37 21.99
C GLU A 333 -1.37 5.70 20.61
N ARG A 334 -0.81 6.29 19.55
CA ARG A 334 -0.87 5.75 18.19
C ARG A 334 -0.04 4.48 18.02
N VAL A 335 1.20 4.46 18.53
CA VAL A 335 2.04 3.25 18.51
C VAL A 335 1.40 2.14 19.35
N GLU A 336 0.84 2.47 20.50
CA GLU A 336 0.11 1.54 21.36
C GLU A 336 -1.12 0.95 20.65
N ALA A 337 -1.84 1.75 19.87
CA ALA A 337 -2.97 1.28 19.08
C ALA A 337 -2.54 0.24 18.03
N TYR A 338 -1.40 0.46 17.34
CA TYR A 338 -0.87 -0.51 16.37
C TYR A 338 -0.47 -1.84 17.02
N VAL A 339 0.19 -1.79 18.18
CA VAL A 339 0.59 -2.98 18.94
C VAL A 339 -0.63 -3.82 19.31
N ASN A 340 -1.63 -3.19 19.92
CA ASN A 340 -2.80 -3.92 20.36
C ASN A 340 -3.68 -4.39 19.19
N ALA A 341 -3.73 -3.64 18.08
CA ALA A 341 -4.38 -4.10 16.86
C ALA A 341 -3.68 -5.33 16.27
N CYS A 342 -2.35 -5.39 16.32
CA CYS A 342 -1.61 -6.58 15.87
C CYS A 342 -1.87 -7.79 16.78
N LEU A 343 -1.83 -7.61 18.10
CA LEU A 343 -2.15 -8.67 19.06
C LEU A 343 -3.56 -9.22 18.81
N ALA A 344 -4.54 -8.34 18.61
CA ALA A 344 -5.92 -8.73 18.34
C ALA A 344 -6.09 -9.45 16.99
N ALA A 345 -5.33 -9.07 15.96
CA ALA A 345 -5.39 -9.69 14.64
C ALA A 345 -4.71 -11.06 14.59
N ARG A 346 -3.57 -11.21 15.27
CA ARG A 346 -2.75 -12.43 15.20
C ARG A 346 -3.06 -13.45 16.28
N GLY A 347 -3.34 -13.02 17.51
CA GLY A 347 -3.33 -13.93 18.66
C GLY A 347 -2.02 -14.73 18.74
N ASP A 348 -2.09 -15.98 19.21
CA ASP A 348 -0.93 -16.88 19.33
C ASP A 348 -0.65 -17.73 18.08
N GLN A 349 -1.09 -17.29 16.89
CA GLN A 349 -0.63 -17.91 15.64
C GLN A 349 0.91 -17.82 15.55
N VAL A 350 1.58 -18.86 15.05
CA VAL A 350 3.04 -18.89 14.95
C VAL A 350 3.50 -18.09 13.73
N ALA A 351 4.32 -17.05 13.94
CA ALA A 351 4.84 -16.16 12.88
C ALA A 351 5.44 -16.89 11.67
N ALA A 352 6.29 -17.89 11.95
CA ALA A 352 7.00 -18.67 10.93
C ALA A 352 6.06 -19.46 10.01
N LYS A 353 4.81 -19.70 10.45
CA LYS A 353 3.78 -20.45 9.71
C LYS A 353 2.74 -19.54 9.06
N LEU A 354 2.90 -18.21 9.18
CA LEU A 354 1.90 -17.29 8.69
C LEU A 354 1.95 -17.22 7.15
N PRO A 355 0.78 -17.29 6.51
CA PRO A 355 0.70 -17.24 5.06
C PRO A 355 1.20 -15.88 4.54
N THR A 356 1.89 -15.93 3.41
CA THR A 356 2.32 -14.74 2.66
C THR A 356 1.12 -14.01 2.03
N GLY A 357 1.34 -12.77 1.60
CA GLY A 357 0.34 -11.93 0.92
C GLY A 357 -0.35 -10.91 1.82
N ARG A 358 -1.19 -10.06 1.20
CA ARG A 358 -1.85 -8.92 1.87
C ARG A 358 -2.95 -9.38 2.81
N ARG A 359 -2.97 -8.80 4.01
CA ARG A 359 -3.95 -9.06 5.08
C ARG A 359 -4.68 -7.79 5.53
N GLY A 360 -4.50 -6.67 4.82
CA GLY A 360 -5.22 -5.41 5.08
C GLY A 360 -4.60 -4.65 6.25
N SER A 361 -5.41 -4.22 7.22
CA SER A 361 -4.93 -3.42 8.37
C SER A 361 -3.88 -4.15 9.22
N GLU A 362 -3.83 -5.48 9.16
CA GLU A 362 -2.82 -6.30 9.84
C GLU A 362 -1.40 -6.02 9.33
N ASP A 363 -1.24 -5.75 8.04
CA ASP A 363 0.08 -5.48 7.43
C ASP A 363 0.73 -4.25 8.09
N TYR A 364 -0.07 -3.19 8.30
CA TYR A 364 0.35 -1.98 9.00
C TYR A 364 0.56 -2.23 10.49
N ALA A 365 -0.43 -2.79 11.18
CA ALA A 365 -0.40 -2.95 12.63
C ALA A 365 0.75 -3.85 13.09
N CYS A 366 0.89 -5.03 12.49
CA CYS A 366 1.97 -5.94 12.83
C CYS A 366 3.31 -5.47 12.29
N GLY A 367 3.32 -4.83 11.12
CA GLY A 367 4.49 -4.21 10.57
C GLY A 367 5.11 -3.17 11.50
N VAL A 368 4.33 -2.17 11.95
CA VAL A 368 4.78 -1.17 12.93
C VAL A 368 5.25 -1.83 14.23
N SER A 369 4.47 -2.77 14.76
CA SER A 369 4.78 -3.47 16.02
C SER A 369 6.13 -4.18 15.99
N LEU A 370 6.45 -4.85 14.88
CA LEU A 370 7.71 -5.54 14.70
C LEU A 370 8.87 -4.59 14.43
N MET A 371 8.66 -3.53 13.62
CA MET A 371 9.68 -2.53 13.33
C MET A 371 10.10 -1.76 14.59
N GLN A 372 9.14 -1.34 15.41
CA GLN A 372 9.43 -0.60 16.64
C GLN A 372 10.07 -1.49 17.72
N LEU A 373 9.68 -2.78 17.84
CA LEU A 373 10.38 -3.74 18.68
C LEU A 373 11.81 -3.97 18.19
N ALA A 374 12.00 -4.24 16.89
CA ALA A 374 13.30 -4.44 16.29
C ALA A 374 14.24 -3.25 16.54
N GLN A 375 13.72 -2.02 16.39
CA GLN A 375 14.50 -0.81 16.65
C GLN A 375 14.86 -0.66 18.13
N ALA A 376 13.97 -0.99 19.07
CA ALA A 376 14.29 -0.94 20.49
C ALA A 376 15.34 -1.98 20.88
N VAL A 377 15.23 -3.22 20.39
CA VAL A 377 16.25 -4.26 20.57
C VAL A 377 17.59 -3.79 20.02
N HIS A 378 17.60 -3.29 18.78
CA HIS A 378 18.80 -2.77 18.15
C HIS A 378 19.43 -1.61 18.95
N ALA A 379 18.63 -0.65 19.41
CA ALA A 379 19.10 0.50 20.18
C ALA A 379 19.66 0.09 21.56
N SER A 380 19.10 -0.94 22.20
CA SER A 380 19.60 -1.49 23.46
C SER A 380 20.99 -2.13 23.31
N ARG A 381 21.26 -2.73 22.14
CA ARG A 381 22.52 -3.39 21.81
C ARG A 381 23.59 -2.40 21.35
N LEU A 382 23.20 -1.43 20.53
CA LEU A 382 24.09 -0.44 19.93
C LEU A 382 23.60 0.99 20.26
N PRO A 383 23.75 1.44 21.51
CA PRO A 383 23.43 2.80 21.87
C PRO A 383 24.32 3.76 21.08
N GLY A 384 23.74 4.87 20.62
CA GLY A 384 24.50 5.83 19.82
C GLY A 384 23.70 7.10 19.54
N PRO A 385 24.38 8.20 19.17
CA PRO A 385 23.77 9.52 18.99
C PRO A 385 23.00 9.66 17.67
N GLU A 386 22.78 8.56 16.94
CA GLU A 386 22.12 8.59 15.65
C GLU A 386 20.64 8.95 15.79
N THR A 387 20.14 9.74 14.85
CA THR A 387 18.70 10.00 14.75
C THR A 387 17.94 8.70 14.49
N LEU A 388 16.71 8.59 15.00
CA LEU A 388 15.85 7.42 14.84
C LEU A 388 15.70 6.94 13.39
N LEU A 389 15.41 7.85 12.46
CA LEU A 389 15.31 7.51 11.04
C LEU A 389 16.64 7.00 10.46
N LYS A 390 17.78 7.61 10.80
CA LYS A 390 19.10 7.14 10.34
C LYS A 390 19.40 5.72 10.86
N ARG A 391 19.04 5.45 12.12
CA ARG A 391 19.17 4.12 12.71
C ARG A 391 18.32 3.11 11.94
N LEU A 392 17.05 3.42 11.69
CA LEU A 392 16.18 2.56 10.88
C LEU A 392 16.72 2.35 9.45
N ALA A 393 17.22 3.41 8.80
CA ALA A 393 17.81 3.33 7.47
C ALA A 393 19.01 2.38 7.37
N SER A 394 19.75 2.15 8.47
CA SER A 394 20.87 1.19 8.50
C SER A 394 20.44 -0.26 8.23
N LEU A 395 19.15 -0.58 8.35
CA LEU A 395 18.56 -1.85 7.92
C LEU A 395 18.91 -2.18 6.46
N HIS A 396 19.01 -1.15 5.62
CA HIS A 396 19.33 -1.21 4.21
C HIS A 396 20.81 -0.99 3.88
N ALA A 397 21.71 -1.04 4.87
CA ALA A 397 23.15 -0.91 4.64
C ALA A 397 23.63 -1.88 3.54
N GLY A 398 24.40 -1.36 2.59
CA GLY A 398 24.88 -2.12 1.42
C GLY A 398 23.84 -2.34 0.33
N GLY A 399 22.66 -1.70 0.39
CA GLY A 399 21.58 -1.87 -0.59
C GLY A 399 20.84 -3.19 -0.46
N ALA A 400 20.95 -3.85 0.69
CA ALA A 400 20.31 -5.15 0.94
C ALA A 400 18.78 -5.04 0.95
N GLU A 401 18.13 -6.08 0.44
CA GLU A 401 16.69 -6.26 0.54
C GLU A 401 16.28 -6.49 2.00
N LEU A 402 15.19 -5.83 2.40
CA LEU A 402 14.55 -6.04 3.68
C LEU A 402 13.75 -7.33 3.66
N THR A 403 14.32 -8.36 4.27
CA THR A 403 13.70 -9.66 4.53
C THR A 403 13.50 -9.87 6.03
N VAL A 404 12.76 -10.91 6.41
CA VAL A 404 12.59 -11.32 7.82
C VAL A 404 13.94 -11.59 8.49
N ALA A 405 14.81 -12.35 7.81
CA ALA A 405 16.14 -12.68 8.30
C ALA A 405 17.01 -11.41 8.45
N ARG A 406 16.88 -10.44 7.53
CA ARG A 406 17.60 -9.17 7.64
C ARG A 406 17.12 -8.34 8.82
N LEU A 407 15.81 -8.21 9.02
CA LEU A 407 15.23 -7.49 10.17
C LEU A 407 15.68 -8.13 11.49
N GLN A 408 15.63 -9.46 11.57
CA GLN A 408 16.10 -10.22 12.73
C GLN A 408 17.59 -9.98 13.00
N ALA A 409 18.46 -10.17 12.01
CA ALA A 409 19.91 -9.97 12.17
C ALA A 409 20.26 -8.52 12.51
N TRP A 410 19.52 -7.56 11.97
CA TRP A 410 19.71 -6.14 12.31
C TRP A 410 19.35 -5.86 13.78
N ALA A 411 18.23 -6.40 14.26
CA ALA A 411 17.79 -6.25 15.64
C ALA A 411 18.72 -6.98 16.61
N ASP A 412 18.79 -8.31 16.49
CA ASP A 412 19.40 -9.21 17.46
C ASP A 412 20.94 -9.31 17.31
N GLY A 413 21.49 -8.97 16.14
CA GLY A 413 22.90 -9.26 15.80
C GLY A 413 23.09 -10.71 15.35
N ASP A 414 24.30 -11.26 15.58
CA ASP A 414 24.67 -12.63 15.19
C ASP A 414 24.14 -13.72 16.16
N HIS A 415 23.34 -13.34 17.15
CA HIS A 415 22.87 -14.21 18.21
C HIS A 415 21.36 -14.51 18.12
N SER A 416 20.95 -15.56 18.82
CA SER A 416 19.54 -15.84 19.07
C SER A 416 18.93 -14.79 20.01
N GLY A 417 18.05 -13.94 19.48
CA GLY A 417 17.41 -12.87 20.24
C GLY A 417 15.89 -12.94 20.25
N TRP A 418 15.27 -11.81 20.57
CA TRP A 418 13.80 -11.72 20.68
C TRP A 418 13.13 -11.81 19.32
N LEU A 419 13.70 -11.17 18.28
CA LEU A 419 13.10 -11.18 16.95
C LEU A 419 13.28 -12.54 16.27
N GLN A 420 14.42 -13.21 16.48
CA GLN A 420 14.63 -14.57 15.99
C GLN A 420 13.59 -15.53 16.55
N ARG A 421 13.39 -15.55 17.88
CA ARG A 421 12.35 -16.38 18.50
C ARG A 421 10.96 -16.01 17.99
N LEU A 422 10.62 -14.72 17.97
CA LEU A 422 9.29 -14.29 17.56
C LEU A 422 8.97 -14.61 16.10
N LEU A 423 9.93 -14.47 15.18
CA LEU A 423 9.67 -14.54 13.73
C LEU A 423 10.01 -15.89 13.10
N LEU A 424 10.94 -16.65 13.68
CA LEU A 424 11.51 -17.85 13.06
C LEU A 424 11.30 -19.14 13.86
N ASP A 425 10.94 -19.06 15.15
CA ASP A 425 10.62 -20.25 15.95
C ASP A 425 9.24 -20.81 15.53
N PRO A 426 9.16 -22.07 15.09
CA PRO A 426 7.90 -22.69 14.67
C PRO A 426 6.95 -23.05 15.82
N GLU A 427 7.38 -22.90 17.07
CA GLU A 427 6.61 -23.19 18.29
C GLU A 427 6.20 -21.93 19.05
N GLN A 428 6.83 -20.79 18.76
CA GLN A 428 6.52 -19.53 19.43
C GLN A 428 5.16 -18.96 18.97
N GLY A 429 4.22 -18.84 19.91
CA GLY A 429 2.99 -18.08 19.71
C GLY A 429 3.31 -16.59 19.53
N PHE A 430 2.73 -15.94 18.52
CA PHE A 430 3.07 -14.55 18.19
C PHE A 430 2.70 -13.56 19.30
N ALA A 431 1.46 -13.57 19.80
CA ALA A 431 1.03 -12.62 20.82
C ALA A 431 1.83 -12.77 22.12
N SER A 432 1.94 -13.98 22.65
CA SER A 432 2.75 -14.27 23.84
C SER A 432 4.22 -13.90 23.65
N GLY A 433 4.82 -14.20 22.49
CA GLY A 433 6.19 -13.83 22.16
C GLY A 433 6.41 -12.33 22.04
N LEU A 434 5.49 -11.60 21.39
CA LEU A 434 5.54 -10.15 21.25
C LEU A 434 5.41 -9.45 22.61
N ILE A 435 4.47 -9.88 23.44
CA ILE A 435 4.28 -9.37 24.81
C ILE A 435 5.56 -9.55 25.62
N ALA A 436 6.11 -10.78 25.65
CA ALA A 436 7.32 -11.09 26.40
C ALA A 436 8.52 -10.26 25.90
N ALA A 437 8.69 -10.12 24.58
CA ALA A 437 9.76 -9.34 23.99
C ALA A 437 9.66 -7.85 24.35
N MET A 438 8.47 -7.24 24.20
CA MET A 438 8.24 -5.83 24.51
C MET A 438 8.43 -5.51 26.00
N GLN A 439 8.02 -6.41 26.88
CA GLN A 439 8.29 -6.28 28.32
C GLN A 439 9.78 -6.39 28.63
N ALA A 440 10.47 -7.34 28.03
CA ALA A 440 11.90 -7.57 28.26
C ALA A 440 12.77 -6.38 27.83
N VAL A 441 12.40 -5.65 26.77
CA VAL A 441 13.11 -4.43 26.35
C VAL A 441 12.60 -3.17 27.05
N GLY A 442 11.64 -3.29 27.97
CA GLY A 442 11.09 -2.17 28.73
C GLY A 442 10.28 -1.19 27.88
N LEU A 443 9.62 -1.66 26.81
CA LEU A 443 8.73 -0.84 25.99
C LEU A 443 7.32 -0.76 26.57
N ALA A 444 6.82 -1.86 27.13
CA ALA A 444 5.42 -1.98 27.50
C ALA A 444 5.21 -2.76 28.79
N GLU A 445 4.04 -2.56 29.37
CA GLU A 445 3.48 -3.35 30.46
C GLU A 445 2.24 -4.09 29.95
N SER A 446 2.04 -5.32 30.43
CA SER A 446 0.85 -6.11 30.11
C SER A 446 -0.24 -5.83 31.13
N LEU A 447 -1.40 -5.40 30.66
CA LEU A 447 -2.58 -5.22 31.49
C LEU A 447 -3.60 -6.29 31.11
N ALA A 448 -4.08 -7.04 32.11
CA ALA A 448 -5.20 -7.95 31.93
C ALA A 448 -6.42 -7.16 31.47
N LEU A 449 -7.13 -7.67 30.48
CA LEU A 449 -8.31 -7.02 29.94
C LEU A 449 -9.56 -7.45 30.73
N GLU A 450 -9.83 -6.71 31.80
CA GLU A 450 -11.00 -6.83 32.66
C GLU A 450 -12.03 -5.76 32.26
N GLY A 451 -12.94 -6.09 31.34
CA GLY A 451 -13.93 -5.15 30.81
C GLY A 451 -13.39 -4.23 29.71
N SER A 452 -14.21 -3.24 29.32
CA SER A 452 -13.93 -2.35 28.17
C SER A 452 -13.15 -1.08 28.50
N GLU A 453 -12.99 -0.74 29.77
CA GLU A 453 -11.94 0.20 30.22
C GLU A 453 -10.65 -0.62 30.39
N PRO A 454 -9.50 -0.29 29.75
CA PRO A 454 -9.06 1.00 29.20
C PRO A 454 -8.98 1.05 27.65
N LEU A 455 -9.90 0.41 26.93
CA LEU A 455 -9.78 0.27 25.47
C LEU A 455 -10.03 1.59 24.71
N ASN A 456 -9.08 2.00 23.87
CA ASN A 456 -9.32 3.08 22.92
C ASN A 456 -10.40 2.67 21.89
N ALA A 457 -11.01 3.67 21.24
CA ALA A 457 -12.12 3.45 20.31
C ALA A 457 -11.76 2.53 19.13
N GLY A 458 -10.51 2.58 18.65
CA GLY A 458 -10.04 1.71 17.57
C GLY A 458 -10.02 0.24 17.99
N LEU A 459 -9.44 -0.05 19.15
CA LEU A 459 -9.37 -1.41 19.69
C LEU A 459 -10.75 -1.96 20.01
N ARG A 460 -11.65 -1.14 20.56
CA ARG A 460 -13.06 -1.51 20.76
C ARG A 460 -13.74 -1.93 19.45
N ARG A 461 -13.56 -1.14 18.38
CA ARG A 461 -14.08 -1.50 17.04
C ARG A 461 -13.45 -2.76 16.47
N SER A 462 -12.16 -3.00 16.67
CA SER A 462 -11.49 -4.22 16.22
C SER A 462 -12.06 -5.46 16.93
N MET A 463 -12.27 -5.38 18.25
CA MET A 463 -12.89 -6.47 19.01
C MET A 463 -14.35 -6.70 18.60
N ALA A 464 -15.13 -5.63 18.42
CA ALA A 464 -16.50 -5.68 17.90
C ALA A 464 -16.56 -6.34 16.51
N THR A 465 -15.63 -5.99 15.62
CA THR A 465 -15.50 -6.52 14.27
C THR A 465 -15.19 -8.02 14.32
N GLU A 466 -14.23 -8.43 15.14
CA GLU A 466 -13.89 -9.85 15.28
C GLU A 466 -15.05 -10.66 15.91
N LEU A 467 -15.73 -10.12 16.92
CA LEU A 467 -16.91 -10.76 17.52
C LEU A 467 -18.03 -10.95 16.49
N THR A 468 -18.31 -9.91 15.70
CA THR A 468 -19.29 -9.97 14.60
C THR A 468 -18.90 -11.01 13.57
N ARG A 469 -17.62 -11.07 13.20
CA ARG A 469 -17.10 -12.06 12.25
C ARG A 469 -17.32 -13.49 12.75
N GLN A 470 -16.99 -13.78 14.00
CA GLN A 470 -17.19 -15.11 14.57
C GLN A 470 -18.67 -15.49 14.66
N LEU A 471 -19.52 -14.52 15.03
CA LEU A 471 -20.97 -14.68 15.04
C LEU A 471 -21.53 -15.00 13.65
N MET A 472 -21.12 -14.24 12.63
CA MET A 472 -21.54 -14.50 11.25
C MET A 472 -21.02 -15.84 10.74
N LYS A 473 -19.75 -16.18 10.99
CA LYS A 473 -19.21 -17.49 10.58
C LYS A 473 -20.01 -18.65 11.17
N ALA A 474 -20.48 -18.51 12.41
CA ALA A 474 -21.32 -19.50 13.05
C ALA A 474 -22.69 -19.66 12.36
N ASP A 475 -23.32 -18.55 11.96
CA ASP A 475 -24.70 -18.56 11.44
C ASP A 475 -24.81 -18.67 9.90
N CYS A 476 -23.73 -18.33 9.20
CA CYS A 476 -23.65 -18.16 7.75
C CYS A 476 -22.72 -19.19 7.08
N ALA A 477 -22.68 -20.43 7.61
CA ALA A 477 -21.88 -21.53 7.07
C ALA A 477 -20.39 -21.19 6.85
N GLY A 478 -19.78 -20.48 7.80
CA GLY A 478 -18.37 -20.11 7.76
C GLY A 478 -18.04 -18.83 6.98
N ALA A 479 -19.03 -18.21 6.33
CA ALA A 479 -18.86 -16.94 5.63
C ALA A 479 -19.14 -15.72 6.53
N SER A 480 -18.64 -14.55 6.17
CA SER A 480 -18.91 -13.28 6.87
C SER A 480 -18.76 -12.11 5.90
N SER A 481 -19.74 -11.20 5.85
CA SER A 481 -19.68 -9.94 5.11
C SER A 481 -20.47 -8.86 5.86
N PHE A 482 -19.81 -7.77 6.23
CA PHE A 482 -20.39 -6.66 6.97
C PHE A 482 -19.50 -5.42 6.90
N TRP A 483 -20.06 -4.25 7.22
CA TRP A 483 -19.32 -3.00 7.41
C TRP A 483 -19.31 -2.61 8.89
N SER A 484 -18.14 -2.32 9.43
CA SER A 484 -18.02 -1.80 10.81
C SER A 484 -18.52 -0.36 10.86
N MET A 485 -19.41 -0.07 11.82
CA MET A 485 -19.99 1.25 12.06
C MET A 485 -19.52 1.79 13.41
N ASN A 486 -19.79 3.06 13.70
CA ASN A 486 -19.40 3.68 14.98
C ASN A 486 -20.15 3.09 16.19
N ASP A 487 -21.32 2.47 15.98
CA ASP A 487 -22.20 1.95 17.02
C ASP A 487 -22.58 0.47 16.82
N GLY A 488 -22.00 -0.21 15.82
CA GLY A 488 -22.37 -1.59 15.50
C GLY A 488 -21.70 -2.12 14.25
N ALA A 489 -22.33 -3.13 13.64
CA ALA A 489 -21.93 -3.71 12.36
C ALA A 489 -23.14 -3.82 11.42
N GLN A 490 -23.03 -3.24 10.22
CA GLN A 490 -24.04 -3.36 9.17
C GLN A 490 -23.85 -4.69 8.45
N LEU A 491 -24.78 -5.62 8.62
CA LEU A 491 -24.70 -6.95 8.01
C LEU A 491 -25.08 -6.86 6.52
N ASP A 492 -24.31 -7.54 5.67
CA ASP A 492 -24.55 -7.58 4.22
C ASP A 492 -25.87 -8.28 3.88
N ALA A 493 -26.69 -7.66 3.03
CA ALA A 493 -28.01 -8.16 2.66
C ALA A 493 -27.94 -9.39 1.74
N ASP A 494 -26.84 -9.56 0.98
CA ASP A 494 -26.71 -10.62 -0.03
C ASP A 494 -26.17 -11.95 0.53
N MET A 495 -25.89 -11.98 1.84
CA MET A 495 -25.44 -13.17 2.54
C MET A 495 -26.57 -14.20 2.74
N ARG A 496 -26.20 -15.41 3.17
CA ARG A 496 -27.16 -16.44 3.60
C ARG A 496 -26.81 -16.89 5.01
N CYS A 497 -27.66 -16.54 5.95
CA CYS A 497 -27.49 -16.81 7.36
C CYS A 497 -28.80 -17.36 7.92
N SER A 498 -28.72 -18.24 8.92
CA SER A 498 -29.90 -18.97 9.41
C SER A 498 -30.79 -18.11 10.30
N THR A 499 -30.20 -17.22 11.10
CA THR A 499 -30.91 -16.47 12.15
C THR A 499 -30.58 -14.98 12.19
N LEU A 500 -29.43 -14.54 11.66
CA LEU A 500 -29.08 -13.12 11.55
C LEU A 500 -30.03 -12.39 10.60
N ARG A 501 -30.48 -11.21 11.02
CA ARG A 501 -31.25 -10.29 10.18
C ARG A 501 -30.30 -9.52 9.26
N LEU A 502 -30.10 -10.03 8.06
CA LEU A 502 -29.27 -9.43 7.03
C LEU A 502 -29.82 -8.08 6.56
N GLY A 503 -28.94 -7.18 6.12
CA GLY A 503 -29.29 -5.79 5.82
C GLY A 503 -29.60 -4.93 7.06
N GLN A 504 -29.60 -5.51 8.26
CA GLN A 504 -29.75 -4.76 9.52
C GLN A 504 -28.41 -4.47 10.18
N ARG A 505 -28.40 -3.44 11.04
CA ARG A 505 -27.24 -3.06 11.85
C ARG A 505 -27.31 -3.73 13.21
N LEU A 506 -26.39 -4.66 13.47
CA LEU A 506 -26.17 -5.32 14.74
C LEU A 506 -25.52 -4.34 15.72
N THR A 507 -26.18 -4.07 16.86
CA THR A 507 -25.69 -3.08 17.85
C THR A 507 -25.42 -3.69 19.21
N HIS A 508 -26.07 -4.81 19.54
CA HIS A 508 -25.96 -5.46 20.85
C HIS A 508 -25.84 -6.98 20.73
N LEU A 509 -25.11 -7.59 21.67
CA LEU A 509 -25.06 -9.03 21.89
C LEU A 509 -25.26 -9.31 23.37
N GLN A 510 -26.21 -10.20 23.69
CA GLN A 510 -26.61 -10.51 25.06
C GLN A 510 -26.87 -9.25 25.92
N GLY A 511 -27.52 -8.24 25.31
CA GLY A 511 -27.85 -6.97 25.96
C GLY A 511 -26.67 -6.01 26.18
N ARG A 512 -25.44 -6.38 25.77
CA ARG A 512 -24.24 -5.52 25.85
C ARG A 512 -23.99 -4.82 24.54
N SER A 513 -23.52 -3.57 24.60
CA SER A 513 -23.16 -2.83 23.39
C SER A 513 -21.99 -3.49 22.68
N LEU A 514 -22.17 -3.79 21.39
CA LEU A 514 -21.15 -4.44 20.57
C LEU A 514 -19.86 -3.61 20.48
N VAL A 515 -19.98 -2.27 20.42
CA VAL A 515 -18.82 -1.36 20.25
C VAL A 515 -18.42 -0.65 21.55
N ARG A 516 -19.35 -0.34 22.46
CA ARG A 516 -18.99 0.35 23.71
C ARG A 516 -18.47 -0.61 24.78
N GLU A 517 -19.00 -1.84 24.79
CA GLU A 517 -18.72 -2.89 25.76
C GLU A 517 -18.27 -4.21 25.08
N PRO A 518 -17.33 -4.20 24.11
CA PRO A 518 -17.01 -5.41 23.31
C PRO A 518 -16.47 -6.57 24.15
N VAL A 519 -15.79 -6.29 25.28
CA VAL A 519 -15.27 -7.33 26.16
C VAL A 519 -16.40 -8.04 26.90
N GLU A 520 -17.29 -7.26 27.50
CA GLU A 520 -18.45 -7.74 28.23
C GLU A 520 -19.43 -8.44 27.29
N ALA A 521 -19.60 -7.94 26.06
CA ALA A 521 -20.38 -8.59 25.02
C ALA A 521 -19.81 -9.97 24.68
N TRP A 522 -18.49 -10.07 24.48
CA TRP A 522 -17.85 -11.35 24.20
C TRP A 522 -17.99 -12.33 25.36
N ASP A 523 -17.69 -11.89 26.58
CA ASP A 523 -17.78 -12.72 27.77
C ASP A 523 -19.23 -13.18 28.01
N ALA A 524 -20.23 -12.33 27.76
CA ALA A 524 -21.64 -12.69 27.84
C ALA A 524 -22.06 -13.73 26.78
N VAL A 525 -21.57 -13.59 25.54
CA VAL A 525 -21.78 -14.60 24.47
C VAL A 525 -21.15 -15.93 24.86
N HIS A 526 -19.90 -15.91 25.32
CA HIS A 526 -19.19 -17.13 25.73
C HIS A 526 -19.90 -17.82 26.90
N ALA A 527 -20.32 -17.07 27.92
CA ALA A 527 -21.05 -17.59 29.06
C ALA A 527 -22.42 -18.19 28.67
N ALA A 528 -23.13 -17.56 27.71
CA ALA A 528 -24.37 -18.13 27.17
C ALA A 528 -24.10 -19.47 26.48
N CYS A 529 -23.08 -19.55 25.63
CA CYS A 529 -22.73 -20.79 24.95
C CYS A 529 -22.27 -21.91 25.88
N GLN A 530 -21.54 -21.59 26.94
CA GLN A 530 -21.18 -22.58 27.96
C GLN A 530 -22.38 -23.17 28.70
N ARG A 531 -23.49 -22.43 28.80
CA ARG A 531 -24.75 -22.93 29.39
C ARG A 531 -25.68 -23.61 28.37
N GLY A 532 -25.34 -23.60 27.08
CA GLY A 532 -26.22 -24.06 26.01
C GLY A 532 -27.35 -23.08 25.67
N ASP A 533 -27.29 -21.84 26.14
CA ASP A 533 -28.26 -20.80 25.81
C ASP A 533 -28.04 -20.29 24.38
N ALA A 534 -29.10 -19.84 23.70
CA ALA A 534 -28.98 -19.15 22.42
C ALA A 534 -28.34 -17.75 22.59
N ILE A 535 -27.57 -17.32 21.59
CA ILE A 535 -27.01 -15.97 21.50
C ILE A 535 -28.11 -14.98 21.13
N GLN A 536 -28.38 -14.00 21.99
CA GLN A 536 -29.34 -12.94 21.68
C GLN A 536 -28.64 -11.80 20.93
N ALA A 537 -29.08 -11.50 19.71
CA ALA A 537 -28.62 -10.37 18.90
C ALA A 537 -29.67 -9.26 18.87
N GLY A 538 -29.23 -8.01 19.11
CA GLY A 538 -30.06 -6.81 19.08
C GLY A 538 -29.67 -5.88 17.95
N TYR A 539 -30.67 -5.33 17.26
CA TYR A 539 -30.51 -4.52 16.06
C TYR A 539 -30.91 -3.06 16.29
N ALA A 540 -30.39 -2.16 15.45
CA ALA A 540 -30.66 -0.73 15.54
C ALA A 540 -32.15 -0.36 15.36
N ASP A 541 -32.94 -1.20 14.69
CA ASP A 541 -34.39 -1.05 14.52
C ASP A 541 -35.20 -1.54 15.74
N GLY A 542 -34.53 -1.97 16.82
CA GLY A 542 -35.14 -2.52 18.02
C GLY A 542 -35.51 -4.01 17.92
N GLY A 543 -35.40 -4.61 16.73
CA GLY A 543 -35.65 -6.04 16.58
C GLY A 543 -34.54 -6.90 17.20
N LYS A 544 -34.84 -8.20 17.33
CA LYS A 544 -33.96 -9.19 17.97
C LYS A 544 -33.93 -10.48 17.17
N SER A 545 -32.85 -11.25 17.28
CA SER A 545 -32.79 -12.65 16.85
C SER A 545 -32.09 -13.50 17.90
N GLN A 546 -32.28 -14.81 17.80
CA GLN A 546 -31.63 -15.81 18.64
C GLN A 546 -30.86 -16.78 17.77
N GLN A 547 -29.59 -16.97 18.09
CA GLN A 547 -28.69 -17.80 17.30
C GLN A 547 -28.23 -19.01 18.12
N PRO A 548 -28.17 -20.21 17.52
CA PRO A 548 -27.57 -21.33 18.21
C PRO A 548 -26.09 -21.06 18.48
N CYS A 549 -25.60 -21.52 19.62
CA CYS A 549 -24.18 -21.50 19.90
C CYS A 549 -23.44 -22.54 19.06
N LEU A 550 -22.20 -22.21 18.69
CA LEU A 550 -21.26 -23.23 18.23
C LEU A 550 -20.93 -24.18 19.38
N PRO A 551 -20.63 -25.47 19.10
CA PRO A 551 -20.15 -26.41 20.11
C PRO A 551 -18.96 -25.86 20.90
N ILE A 552 -18.11 -25.07 20.24
CA ILE A 552 -17.02 -24.31 20.86
C ILE A 552 -17.05 -22.90 20.27
N PHE A 553 -17.54 -21.93 21.04
CA PHE A 553 -17.38 -20.52 20.68
C PHE A 553 -15.94 -20.08 20.94
N PRO A 554 -15.26 -19.39 20.00
CA PRO A 554 -13.87 -19.02 20.18
C PRO A 554 -13.68 -18.12 21.41
N ALA A 555 -12.60 -18.36 22.15
CA ALA A 555 -12.17 -17.42 23.17
C ALA A 555 -11.86 -16.05 22.56
N ARG A 556 -11.89 -15.00 23.39
CA ARG A 556 -11.46 -13.65 22.99
C ARG A 556 -10.08 -13.71 22.33
N SER A 557 -9.94 -13.05 21.18
CA SER A 557 -8.66 -12.90 20.49
C SER A 557 -7.66 -12.06 21.28
N LEU A 558 -8.16 -11.22 22.19
CA LEU A 558 -7.36 -10.35 23.07
C LEU A 558 -7.77 -10.54 24.53
N ARG A 559 -6.85 -11.03 25.35
CA ARG A 559 -6.99 -11.15 26.82
C ARG A 559 -6.14 -10.14 27.59
N THR A 560 -5.15 -9.59 26.91
CA THR A 560 -4.14 -8.69 27.46
C THR A 560 -3.96 -7.55 26.49
N VAL A 561 -3.90 -6.33 27.00
CA VAL A 561 -3.45 -5.17 26.24
C VAL A 561 -2.05 -4.78 26.69
N LEU A 562 -1.25 -4.28 25.76
CA LEU A 562 0.03 -3.66 26.06
C LEU A 562 -0.17 -2.15 26.24
N LYS A 563 0.25 -1.65 27.41
CA LYS A 563 0.38 -0.22 27.69
C LYS A 563 1.84 0.17 27.45
N LEU A 564 2.09 1.10 26.54
CA LEU A 564 3.45 1.61 26.36
C LEU A 564 3.86 2.43 27.59
N ARG A 565 5.09 2.20 28.06
CA ARG A 565 5.63 2.93 29.20
C ARG A 565 5.89 4.38 28.82
N ALA A 566 5.76 5.29 29.80
CA ALA A 566 6.07 6.71 29.57
C ALA A 566 7.53 6.94 29.13
N ASP A 567 8.46 6.05 29.54
CA ASP A 567 9.87 6.08 29.14
C ASP A 567 10.18 5.28 27.87
N ALA A 568 9.19 4.66 27.20
CA ALA A 568 9.39 3.89 25.98
C ALA A 568 10.12 4.66 24.86
N PRO A 569 9.87 5.98 24.64
CA PRO A 569 10.66 6.78 23.72
C PRO A 569 12.18 6.69 23.92
N LYS A 570 12.65 6.65 25.16
CA LYS A 570 14.09 6.53 25.44
C LYS A 570 14.66 5.22 24.89
N ARG A 571 13.87 4.16 24.86
CA ARG A 571 14.27 2.83 24.35
C ARG A 571 14.40 2.78 22.82
N TRP A 572 13.65 3.60 22.08
CA TRP A 572 13.87 3.76 20.64
C TRP A 572 15.04 4.69 20.31
N GLY A 573 15.55 5.44 21.30
CA GLY A 573 16.67 6.37 21.17
C GLY A 573 16.27 7.85 21.08
N PHE A 574 15.06 8.23 21.53
CA PHE A 574 14.70 9.65 21.65
C PHE A 574 15.55 10.33 22.73
N SER A 575 16.10 11.51 22.44
CA SER A 575 16.68 12.37 23.47
C SER A 575 15.57 13.10 24.23
N GLU A 576 15.77 13.36 25.54
CA GLU A 576 14.77 14.01 26.41
C GLU A 576 14.11 15.29 25.86
N PRO A 577 14.77 16.19 25.09
CA PRO A 577 14.11 17.41 24.63
C PRO A 577 12.98 17.21 23.59
N VAL A 578 12.80 16.00 23.04
CA VAL A 578 11.77 15.76 21.99
C VAL A 578 10.37 15.57 22.60
N LEU A 579 10.24 15.25 23.89
CA LEU A 579 8.96 14.92 24.52
C LEU A 579 8.34 16.05 25.35
N GLY A 580 9.01 17.21 25.44
CA GLY A 580 8.65 18.30 26.36
C GLY A 580 8.59 19.70 25.74
N ARG A 581 8.43 19.81 24.42
CA ARG A 581 8.18 21.09 23.74
C ARG A 581 6.76 21.18 23.23
#